data_AF-A0A1Q6XB28-F1
#
_entry.id   AF-A0A1Q6XB28-F1
#
_cell.length_a   1.000
_cell.length_b   1.000
_cell.length_c   1.000
_cell.angle_alpha   90.00
_cell.angle_beta   90.00
_cell.angle_gamma   90.00
#
_symmetry.space_group_name_H-M   'P 1'
#
loop_
_entity.id
_entity.type
_entity.pdbx_description
1 polymer ?
#
loop_
_entity_poly.entity_id
_entity_poly.type
_entity_poly.pdbx_seq_one_letter_code
_entity_poly.pdbx_strand_id
1 'polypeptide(L)'
;MGRPVLFASLALAGFLVAGRAETLPAENRAATFTEWQILDAKAGHVVGFEDFMASLLTMDVIYIGEEHSHRSHIEAALRILQTLVDRNRKPALGLEMFGWDGQAGLDHYLTAPDMAPDQFLQEAHWKENWGSAYTDYAPLIDFARSHHLPVLALNPPKPLVRRVAKEGLLGALKDPEMLRWQMRDEVLSDEPAYREVMVSQLRACHGGLSEEAYQRMYEAALFRDEGMAKTISEHLSHRAPDAGPVVSYTGAGHIQYRLPVPSRVLRRLKGAIRQTTVYLTSYEPKRQDEIRTLLDQSIADYVWLTPVSAHGAPRRCLSPP
;
A
#
# COMPACT_ATOMS: atom_id res chain seq x y z
N MET A 1 -21.35 -63.76 42.42
CA MET A 1 -20.77 -63.60 41.06
C MET A 1 -21.38 -62.36 40.43
N GLY A 2 -20.57 -61.38 40.02
CA GLY A 2 -21.03 -60.13 39.42
C GLY A 2 -20.15 -58.95 39.85
N ARG A 3 -19.01 -58.78 39.17
CA ARG A 3 -18.00 -57.74 39.42
C ARG A 3 -18.50 -56.39 38.89
N PRO A 4 -18.11 -55.24 39.50
CA PRO A 4 -18.44 -53.92 38.97
C PRO A 4 -17.57 -53.61 37.74
N VAL A 5 -18.21 -53.05 36.71
CA VAL A 5 -17.57 -52.64 35.45
C VAL A 5 -16.94 -51.26 35.66
N LEU A 6 -15.61 -51.18 35.56
CA LEU A 6 -14.86 -49.93 35.48
C LEU A 6 -15.11 -49.26 34.12
N PHE A 7 -15.51 -47.99 34.15
CA PHE A 7 -15.44 -47.11 32.98
C PHE A 7 -13.98 -46.82 32.66
N ALA A 8 -13.50 -47.31 31.51
CA ALA A 8 -12.21 -46.94 30.95
C ALA A 8 -12.37 -45.64 30.15
N SER A 9 -11.80 -44.55 30.66
CA SER A 9 -11.67 -43.29 29.93
C SER A 9 -10.67 -43.48 28.78
N LEU A 10 -11.14 -43.42 27.54
CA LEU A 10 -10.27 -43.26 26.37
C LEU A 10 -9.74 -41.82 26.35
N ALA A 11 -8.47 -41.64 26.71
CA ALA A 11 -7.74 -40.41 26.42
C ALA A 11 -7.32 -40.44 24.93
N LEU A 12 -7.98 -39.63 24.11
CA LEU A 12 -7.58 -39.39 22.73
C LEU A 12 -6.36 -38.45 22.75
N ALA A 13 -5.16 -39.01 22.62
CA ALA A 13 -3.94 -38.23 22.46
C ALA A 13 -3.95 -37.58 21.06
N GLY A 14 -4.37 -36.32 20.99
CA GLY A 14 -4.22 -35.49 19.80
C GLY A 14 -2.75 -35.18 19.57
N PHE A 15 -2.17 -35.72 18.50
CA PHE A 15 -0.88 -35.28 18.00
C PHE A 15 -1.03 -33.85 17.45
N LEU A 16 -0.64 -32.85 18.24
CA LEU A 16 -0.30 -31.53 17.72
C LEU A 16 0.99 -31.66 16.90
N VAL A 17 0.87 -31.74 15.58
CA VAL A 17 1.99 -31.45 14.69
C VAL A 17 2.18 -29.94 14.72
N ALA A 18 3.07 -29.48 15.60
CA ALA A 18 3.61 -28.14 15.51
C ALA A 18 4.42 -28.07 14.20
N GLY A 19 3.85 -27.44 13.17
CA GLY A 19 4.58 -27.07 11.98
C GLY A 19 5.74 -26.16 12.38
N ARG A 20 6.98 -26.68 12.31
CA ARG A 20 8.16 -25.83 12.35
C ARG A 20 8.09 -24.89 11.15
N ALA A 21 8.19 -23.59 11.40
CA ALA A 21 8.58 -22.66 10.36
C ALA A 21 9.94 -23.15 9.81
N GLU A 22 9.95 -23.68 8.58
CA GLU A 22 11.18 -24.07 7.92
C GLU A 22 11.97 -22.79 7.62
N THR A 23 12.99 -22.55 8.42
CA THR A 23 14.03 -21.56 8.12
C THR A 23 14.68 -21.93 6.80
N LEU A 24 14.75 -20.97 5.88
CA LEU A 24 15.35 -21.14 4.55
C LEU A 24 16.73 -21.85 4.60
N PRO A 25 17.07 -22.73 3.64
CA PRO A 25 18.37 -23.39 3.57
C PRO A 25 19.53 -22.38 3.55
N ALA A 26 20.59 -22.67 4.33
CA ALA A 26 21.73 -21.77 4.54
C ALA A 26 22.49 -21.36 3.26
N GLU A 27 22.40 -22.16 2.18
CA GLU A 27 23.06 -21.85 0.91
C GLU A 27 22.47 -20.61 0.21
N ASN A 28 21.20 -20.27 0.47
CA ASN A 28 20.57 -19.08 -0.14
C ASN A 28 20.91 -17.77 0.59
N ARG A 29 21.55 -17.84 1.77
CA ARG A 29 21.98 -16.65 2.53
C ARG A 29 23.24 -15.98 1.96
N ALA A 30 24.00 -16.67 1.11
CA ALA A 30 25.23 -16.15 0.52
C ALA A 30 25.00 -15.30 -0.75
N ALA A 31 23.81 -15.33 -1.35
CA ALA A 31 23.50 -14.53 -2.52
C ALA A 31 23.53 -13.03 -2.17
N THR A 32 24.31 -12.27 -2.93
CA THR A 32 24.34 -10.82 -2.84
C THR A 32 23.28 -10.22 -3.76
N PHE A 33 22.41 -9.38 -3.20
CA PHE A 33 21.43 -8.65 -3.99
C PHE A 33 22.07 -7.56 -4.86
N THR A 34 21.39 -7.15 -5.93
CA THR A 34 21.77 -6.02 -6.78
C THR A 34 20.57 -5.11 -7.07
N GLU A 35 20.84 -3.88 -7.50
CA GLU A 35 19.80 -2.96 -7.96
C GLU A 35 18.99 -3.58 -9.11
N TRP A 36 17.74 -3.16 -9.22
CA TRP A 36 16.72 -3.60 -10.17
C TRP A 36 16.29 -5.06 -10.06
N GLN A 37 16.81 -5.83 -9.10
CA GLN A 37 16.26 -7.14 -8.79
C GLN A 37 14.86 -7.02 -8.19
N ILE A 38 14.01 -7.95 -8.60
CA ILE A 38 12.68 -8.17 -8.03
C ILE A 38 12.77 -9.47 -7.25
N LEU A 39 12.37 -9.43 -5.99
CA LEU A 39 12.42 -10.56 -5.08
C LEU A 39 10.98 -10.99 -4.79
N ASP A 40 10.65 -12.26 -5.01
CA ASP A 40 9.42 -12.85 -4.48
C ASP A 40 9.63 -13.07 -2.98
N ALA A 41 8.89 -12.33 -2.16
CA ALA A 41 9.07 -12.35 -0.72
C ALA A 41 8.57 -13.66 -0.09
N LYS A 42 7.63 -14.35 -0.73
CA LYS A 42 7.10 -15.63 -0.25
C LYS A 42 8.06 -16.77 -0.59
N ALA A 43 8.61 -16.77 -1.80
CA ALA A 43 9.51 -17.81 -2.28
C ALA A 43 10.98 -17.55 -1.87
N GLY A 44 11.32 -16.32 -1.49
CA GLY A 44 12.64 -15.93 -1.01
C GLY A 44 13.72 -15.95 -2.10
N HIS A 45 13.35 -15.73 -3.36
CA HIS A 45 14.29 -15.71 -4.49
C HIS A 45 14.04 -14.57 -5.48
N VAL A 46 15.05 -14.29 -6.30
CA VAL A 46 14.95 -13.33 -7.40
C VAL A 46 14.01 -13.88 -8.47
N VAL A 47 13.13 -13.03 -9.00
CA VAL A 47 12.25 -13.32 -10.14
C VAL A 47 12.59 -12.43 -11.32
N GLY A 48 12.48 -12.98 -12.54
CA GLY A 48 12.63 -12.21 -13.77
C GLY A 48 11.46 -11.25 -13.97
N PHE A 49 11.70 -10.13 -14.67
CA PHE A 49 10.66 -9.13 -14.92
C PHE A 49 9.45 -9.69 -15.67
N GLU A 50 9.65 -10.57 -16.65
CA GLU A 50 8.55 -11.20 -17.39
C GLU A 50 7.68 -12.11 -16.50
N ASP A 51 8.29 -12.92 -15.63
CA ASP A 51 7.55 -13.79 -14.70
C ASP A 51 6.80 -12.98 -13.65
N PHE A 52 7.43 -11.92 -13.15
CA PHE A 52 6.80 -10.93 -12.27
C PHE A 52 5.58 -10.28 -12.95
N MET A 53 5.74 -9.79 -14.18
CA MET A 53 4.63 -9.18 -14.92
C MET A 53 3.55 -10.19 -15.29
N ALA A 54 3.89 -11.45 -15.58
CA ALA A 54 2.92 -12.52 -15.80
C ALA A 54 2.02 -12.73 -14.56
N SER A 55 2.58 -12.64 -13.36
CA SER A 55 1.80 -12.66 -12.10
C SER A 55 0.89 -11.42 -12.00
N LEU A 56 1.45 -10.22 -12.16
CA LEU A 56 0.72 -8.95 -12.04
C LEU A 56 -0.42 -8.80 -13.04
N LEU A 57 -0.26 -9.32 -14.27
CA LEU A 57 -1.29 -9.30 -15.31
C LEU A 57 -2.56 -10.03 -14.88
N THR A 58 -2.50 -10.91 -13.88
CA THR A 58 -3.69 -11.61 -13.38
C THR A 58 -4.40 -10.84 -12.27
N MET A 59 -3.84 -9.75 -11.76
CA MET A 59 -4.40 -9.07 -10.58
C MET A 59 -5.56 -8.16 -10.93
N ASP A 60 -6.43 -7.95 -9.95
CA ASP A 60 -7.48 -6.93 -9.92
C ASP A 60 -6.96 -5.62 -9.34
N VAL A 61 -6.03 -5.72 -8.38
CA VAL A 61 -5.35 -4.58 -7.74
C VAL A 61 -3.86 -4.86 -7.61
N ILE A 62 -3.04 -3.89 -8.03
CA ILE A 62 -1.59 -3.91 -7.88
C ILE A 62 -1.23 -2.69 -7.01
N TYR A 63 -0.72 -2.94 -5.81
CA TYR A 63 -0.27 -1.89 -4.91
C TYR A 63 1.24 -1.70 -5.05
N ILE A 64 1.67 -0.52 -5.47
CA ILE A 64 3.06 -0.10 -5.56
C ILE A 64 3.34 0.83 -4.38
N GLY A 65 4.17 0.35 -3.45
CA GLY A 65 4.61 1.09 -2.28
C GLY A 65 5.93 1.80 -2.55
N GLU A 66 5.95 3.13 -2.48
CA GLU A 66 7.15 3.93 -2.73
C GLU A 66 7.76 4.55 -1.46
N GLU A 67 9.05 4.85 -1.54
CA GLU A 67 9.67 5.94 -0.78
C GLU A 67 9.39 7.26 -1.54
N HIS A 68 8.78 8.25 -0.90
CA HIS A 68 8.31 9.47 -1.57
C HIS A 68 9.41 10.26 -2.30
N SER A 69 9.02 10.88 -3.42
CA SER A 69 9.89 11.73 -4.26
C SER A 69 11.11 10.98 -4.80
N HIS A 70 10.93 9.71 -5.16
CA HIS A 70 12.01 8.84 -5.60
C HIS A 70 11.93 8.53 -7.11
N ARG A 71 12.83 9.12 -7.90
CA ARG A 71 12.85 8.94 -9.36
C ARG A 71 12.87 7.48 -9.82
N SER A 72 13.75 6.64 -9.25
CA SER A 72 13.80 5.21 -9.61
C SER A 72 12.50 4.45 -9.30
N HIS A 73 11.71 4.91 -8.32
CA HIS A 73 10.41 4.32 -8.00
C HIS A 73 9.35 4.70 -9.04
N ILE A 74 9.37 5.96 -9.49
CA ILE A 74 8.57 6.41 -10.64
C ILE A 74 8.93 5.59 -11.89
N GLU A 75 10.23 5.36 -12.14
CA GLU A 75 10.69 4.53 -13.26
C GLU A 75 10.21 3.08 -13.14
N ALA A 76 10.23 2.47 -11.95
CA ALA A 76 9.70 1.13 -11.72
C ALA A 76 8.18 1.06 -11.96
N ALA A 77 7.42 2.04 -11.45
CA ALA A 77 5.98 2.13 -11.66
C ALA A 77 5.62 2.30 -13.15
N LEU A 78 6.35 3.15 -13.88
CA LEU A 78 6.18 3.33 -15.32
C LEU A 78 6.46 2.04 -16.10
N ARG A 79 7.45 1.22 -15.71
CA ARG A 79 7.69 -0.10 -16.35
C ARG A 79 6.51 -1.05 -16.17
N ILE A 80 5.90 -1.09 -14.99
CA ILE A 80 4.68 -1.87 -14.74
C ILE A 80 3.53 -1.35 -15.59
N LEU A 81 3.27 -0.05 -15.56
CA LEU A 81 2.17 0.59 -16.29
C LEU A 81 2.31 0.40 -17.80
N GLN A 82 3.51 0.60 -18.36
CA GLN A 82 3.78 0.38 -19.78
C GLN A 82 3.49 -1.06 -20.17
N THR A 83 3.97 -2.04 -19.39
CA THR A 83 3.74 -3.46 -19.69
C THR A 83 2.26 -3.83 -19.62
N LEU A 84 1.51 -3.27 -18.67
CA LEU A 84 0.05 -3.46 -18.59
C LEU A 84 -0.66 -2.92 -19.84
N VAL A 85 -0.30 -1.72 -20.28
CA VAL A 85 -0.85 -1.11 -21.51
C VAL A 85 -0.50 -1.92 -22.75
N ASP A 86 0.76 -2.34 -22.91
CA ASP A 86 1.23 -3.13 -24.06
C ASP A 86 0.53 -4.48 -24.16
N ARG A 87 0.13 -5.05 -23.01
CA ARG A 87 -0.66 -6.30 -22.92
C ARG A 87 -2.17 -6.04 -22.93
N ASN A 88 -2.60 -4.85 -23.32
CA ASN A 88 -4.00 -4.41 -23.41
C ASN A 88 -4.80 -4.56 -22.11
N ARG A 89 -4.12 -4.44 -20.96
CA ARG A 89 -4.70 -4.44 -19.61
C ARG A 89 -4.65 -3.03 -19.03
N LYS A 90 -5.34 -2.10 -19.70
CA LYS A 90 -5.35 -0.67 -19.36
C LYS A 90 -5.79 -0.43 -17.91
N PRO A 91 -4.91 0.06 -17.02
CA PRO A 91 -5.24 0.21 -15.62
C PRO A 91 -5.96 1.53 -15.32
N ALA A 92 -6.66 1.58 -14.19
CA ALA A 92 -6.92 2.85 -13.50
C ALA A 92 -5.78 3.13 -12.51
N LEU A 93 -5.18 4.31 -12.58
CA LEU A 93 -4.03 4.70 -11.76
C LEU A 93 -4.50 5.44 -10.50
N GLY A 94 -4.42 4.81 -9.33
CA GLY A 94 -4.67 5.46 -8.05
C GLY A 94 -3.42 6.12 -7.51
N LEU A 95 -3.52 7.39 -7.09
CA LEU A 95 -2.40 8.16 -6.56
C LEU A 95 -2.71 8.72 -5.16
N GLU A 96 -1.86 8.43 -4.18
CA GLU A 96 -1.96 8.98 -2.81
C GLU A 96 -1.88 10.52 -2.77
N MET A 97 -1.12 11.10 -3.69
CA MET A 97 -0.75 12.51 -3.69
C MET A 97 -1.96 13.44 -3.89
N PHE A 98 -3.05 12.91 -4.45
CA PHE A 98 -4.28 13.66 -4.72
C PHE A 98 -5.34 13.36 -3.66
N GLY A 99 -5.92 14.43 -3.14
CA GLY A 99 -7.10 14.37 -2.27
C GLY A 99 -8.38 14.28 -3.09
N TRP A 100 -9.45 13.71 -2.53
CA TRP A 100 -10.76 13.63 -3.19
C TRP A 100 -11.32 14.98 -3.66
N ASP A 101 -10.98 16.05 -2.95
CA ASP A 101 -11.32 17.44 -3.30
C ASP A 101 -10.61 17.92 -4.58
N GLY A 102 -9.53 17.27 -4.99
CA GLY A 102 -8.82 17.53 -6.25
C GLY A 102 -9.24 16.66 -7.44
N GLN A 103 -10.14 15.69 -7.27
CA GLN A 103 -10.51 14.75 -8.34
C GLN A 103 -11.04 15.45 -9.60
N ALA A 104 -11.87 16.49 -9.44
CA ALA A 104 -12.43 17.20 -10.58
C ALA A 104 -11.36 17.92 -11.42
N GLY A 105 -10.37 18.55 -10.77
CA GLY A 105 -9.24 19.19 -11.47
C GLY A 105 -8.33 18.18 -12.16
N LEU A 106 -8.16 17.00 -11.56
CA LEU A 106 -7.44 15.87 -12.16
C LEU A 106 -8.15 15.35 -13.41
N ASP A 107 -9.45 15.09 -13.34
CA ASP A 107 -10.24 14.62 -14.49
C ASP A 107 -10.24 15.65 -15.64
N HIS A 108 -10.34 16.94 -15.29
CA HIS A 108 -10.25 18.04 -16.24
C HIS A 108 -8.90 18.06 -16.95
N TYR A 109 -7.78 17.97 -16.21
CA TYR A 109 -6.45 17.98 -16.80
C TYR A 109 -6.18 16.80 -17.74
N LEU A 110 -6.69 15.61 -17.39
CA LEU A 110 -6.54 14.42 -18.22
C LEU A 110 -7.27 14.54 -19.57
N THR A 111 -8.30 15.37 -19.66
CA THR A 111 -9.15 15.50 -20.86
C THR A 111 -8.93 16.80 -21.63
N ALA A 112 -8.35 17.83 -21.03
CA ALA A 112 -8.11 19.14 -21.65
C ALA A 112 -6.65 19.28 -22.12
N PRO A 113 -6.31 19.07 -23.41
CA PRO A 113 -4.92 19.06 -23.91
C PRO A 113 -4.15 20.36 -23.65
N ASP A 114 -4.85 21.50 -23.68
CA ASP A 114 -4.24 22.84 -23.59
C ASP A 114 -4.25 23.44 -22.16
N MET A 115 -4.68 22.67 -21.16
CA MET A 115 -4.72 23.16 -19.78
C MET A 115 -3.30 23.44 -19.26
N ALA A 116 -3.10 24.64 -18.72
CA ALA A 116 -1.82 25.02 -18.14
C ALA A 116 -1.52 24.22 -16.85
N PRO A 117 -0.27 23.76 -16.61
CA PRO A 117 0.07 23.02 -15.41
C PRO A 117 -0.29 23.75 -14.11
N ASP A 118 -0.08 25.07 -14.03
CA ASP A 118 -0.41 25.84 -12.82
C ASP A 118 -1.91 25.86 -12.52
N GLN A 119 -2.74 25.93 -13.56
CA GLN A 119 -4.19 25.82 -13.41
C GLN A 119 -4.57 24.43 -12.89
N PHE A 120 -3.96 23.37 -13.45
CA PHE A 120 -4.20 22.00 -12.99
C PHE A 120 -3.82 21.83 -11.51
N LEU A 121 -2.65 22.28 -11.10
CA LEU A 121 -2.20 22.14 -9.71
C LEU A 121 -3.08 22.92 -8.72
N GLN A 122 -3.67 24.02 -9.16
CA GLN A 122 -4.66 24.75 -8.37
C GLN A 122 -5.98 23.96 -8.26
N GLU A 123 -6.57 23.54 -9.38
CA GLU A 123 -7.85 22.81 -9.40
C GLU A 123 -7.76 21.43 -8.73
N ALA A 124 -6.58 20.80 -8.78
CA ALA A 124 -6.31 19.52 -8.13
C ALA A 124 -5.87 19.66 -6.66
N HIS A 125 -5.86 20.88 -6.11
CA HIS A 125 -5.47 21.17 -4.73
C HIS A 125 -4.06 20.64 -4.37
N TRP A 126 -3.13 20.60 -5.33
CA TRP A 126 -1.82 19.94 -5.19
C TRP A 126 -1.01 20.50 -4.02
N LYS A 127 -0.94 21.83 -3.90
CA LYS A 127 -0.16 22.50 -2.85
C LYS A 127 -0.73 22.21 -1.45
N GLU A 128 -2.05 22.15 -1.33
CA GLU A 128 -2.71 21.88 -0.06
C GLU A 128 -2.53 20.43 0.35
N ASN A 129 -2.84 19.48 -0.55
CA ASN A 129 -2.83 18.05 -0.28
C ASN A 129 -1.42 17.47 -0.18
N TRP A 130 -0.55 17.72 -1.16
CA TRP A 130 0.79 17.15 -1.20
C TRP A 130 1.85 18.17 -0.80
N GLY A 131 2.02 19.21 -1.61
CA GLY A 131 2.94 20.33 -1.34
C GLY A 131 4.40 20.10 -1.72
N SER A 132 4.77 18.90 -2.21
CA SER A 132 6.10 18.65 -2.80
C SER A 132 6.16 19.10 -4.27
N ALA A 133 7.35 18.98 -4.88
CA ALA A 133 7.55 19.35 -6.26
C ALA A 133 6.70 18.45 -7.18
N TYR A 134 5.78 19.05 -7.95
CA TYR A 134 4.94 18.30 -8.88
C TYR A 134 5.76 17.52 -9.92
N THR A 135 6.93 18.04 -10.31
CA THR A 135 7.87 17.38 -11.23
C THR A 135 8.29 15.98 -10.79
N ASP A 136 8.23 15.66 -9.50
CA ASP A 136 8.55 14.32 -8.99
C ASP A 136 7.51 13.28 -9.43
N TYR A 137 6.26 13.70 -9.64
CA TYR A 137 5.12 12.83 -9.94
C TYR A 137 4.49 13.09 -11.31
N ALA A 138 4.85 14.19 -11.98
CA ALA A 138 4.41 14.54 -13.32
C ALA A 138 4.53 13.38 -14.32
N PRO A 139 5.61 12.56 -14.34
CA PRO A 139 5.71 11.44 -15.29
C PRO A 139 4.56 10.42 -15.19
N LEU A 140 4.00 10.18 -14.00
CA LEU A 140 2.86 9.27 -13.83
C LEU A 140 1.57 9.87 -14.41
N ILE A 141 1.38 11.18 -14.24
CA ILE A 141 0.23 11.91 -14.80
C ILE A 141 0.34 12.00 -16.32
N ASP A 142 1.51 12.35 -16.84
CA ASP A 142 1.77 12.44 -18.28
C ASP A 142 1.56 11.08 -18.96
N PHE A 143 1.99 10.00 -18.31
CA PHE A 143 1.72 8.63 -18.78
C PHE A 143 0.22 8.32 -18.79
N ALA A 144 -0.50 8.63 -17.71
CA ALA A 144 -1.94 8.40 -17.69
C ALA A 144 -2.67 9.19 -18.77
N ARG A 145 -2.28 10.45 -19.00
CA ARG A 145 -2.85 11.32 -20.01
C ARG A 145 -2.58 10.83 -21.43
N SER A 146 -1.34 10.43 -21.74
CA SER A 146 -0.95 9.95 -23.08
C SER A 146 -1.62 8.62 -23.46
N HIS A 147 -1.94 7.79 -22.46
CA HIS A 147 -2.62 6.51 -22.66
C HIS A 147 -4.13 6.54 -22.38
N HIS A 148 -4.68 7.72 -22.07
CA HIS A 148 -6.09 7.93 -21.70
C HIS A 148 -6.55 7.02 -20.54
N LEU A 149 -5.71 6.90 -19.53
CA LEU A 149 -5.99 6.12 -18.32
C LEU A 149 -6.74 6.98 -17.30
N PRO A 150 -7.77 6.43 -16.63
CA PRO A 150 -8.35 7.08 -15.46
C PRO A 150 -7.31 7.26 -14.36
N VAL A 151 -7.34 8.39 -13.65
CA VAL A 151 -6.53 8.58 -12.44
C VAL A 151 -7.46 8.83 -11.26
N LEU A 152 -7.26 8.09 -10.17
CA LEU A 152 -8.06 8.14 -8.96
C LEU A 152 -7.28 8.87 -7.86
N ALA A 153 -7.86 9.93 -7.31
CA ALA A 153 -7.38 10.58 -6.10
C ALA A 153 -7.69 9.69 -4.90
N LEU A 154 -6.65 9.15 -4.26
CA LEU A 154 -6.86 8.13 -3.22
C LEU A 154 -7.07 8.74 -1.83
N ASN A 155 -6.44 9.87 -1.52
CA ASN A 155 -6.41 10.37 -0.14
C ASN A 155 -7.70 11.12 0.22
N PRO A 156 -8.15 11.04 1.48
CA PRO A 156 -9.01 12.07 2.02
C PRO A 156 -8.34 13.46 1.95
N PRO A 157 -9.12 14.56 1.82
CA PRO A 157 -8.57 15.91 1.86
C PRO A 157 -7.67 16.14 3.08
N LYS A 158 -6.48 16.71 2.88
CA LYS A 158 -5.51 16.92 3.97
C LYS A 158 -6.05 17.73 5.16
N PRO A 159 -6.92 18.75 4.99
CA PRO A 159 -7.56 19.42 6.12
C PRO A 159 -8.34 18.45 7.03
N LEU A 160 -9.01 17.46 6.43
CA LEU A 160 -9.78 16.45 7.15
C LEU A 160 -8.87 15.47 7.91
N VAL A 161 -7.80 15.00 7.26
CA VAL A 161 -6.77 14.16 7.91
C VAL A 161 -6.12 14.90 9.09
N ARG A 162 -5.79 16.18 8.90
CA ARG A 162 -5.21 17.04 9.97
C ARG A 162 -6.18 17.20 11.14
N ARG A 163 -7.48 17.28 10.89
CA ARG A 163 -8.49 17.32 11.95
C ARG A 163 -8.46 16.03 12.76
N VAL A 164 -8.46 14.86 12.12
CA VAL A 164 -8.34 13.57 12.81
C VAL A 164 -7.05 13.52 13.64
N ALA A 165 -5.91 13.93 13.08
CA ALA A 165 -4.64 13.97 13.81
C ALA A 165 -4.64 14.92 15.02
N LYS A 166 -5.44 16.00 14.98
CA LYS A 166 -5.51 16.99 16.06
C LYS A 166 -6.53 16.63 17.14
N GLU A 167 -7.72 16.23 16.72
CA GLU A 167 -8.91 16.09 17.56
C GLU A 167 -9.25 14.62 17.88
N GLY A 168 -8.56 13.69 17.23
CA GLY A 168 -8.92 12.28 17.20
C GLY A 168 -10.13 12.03 16.29
N LEU A 169 -10.39 10.76 15.99
CA LEU A 169 -11.43 10.35 15.07
C LEU A 169 -12.83 10.74 15.56
N LEU A 170 -13.13 10.49 16.84
CA LEU A 170 -14.41 10.88 17.46
C LEU A 170 -14.62 12.40 17.46
N GLY A 171 -13.56 13.18 17.60
CA GLY A 171 -13.61 14.64 17.47
C GLY A 171 -13.93 15.05 16.04
N ALA A 172 -13.22 14.48 15.07
CA ALA A 172 -13.36 14.78 13.66
C ALA A 172 -14.73 14.42 13.06
N LEU A 173 -15.40 13.37 13.56
CA LEU A 173 -16.74 12.95 13.10
C LEU A 173 -17.82 14.04 13.19
N LYS A 174 -17.60 15.06 14.03
CA LYS A 174 -18.48 16.22 14.18
C LYS A 174 -18.38 17.22 13.02
N ASP A 175 -17.32 17.16 12.22
CA ASP A 175 -17.16 18.03 11.06
C ASP A 175 -18.22 17.70 9.99
N PRO A 176 -18.96 18.69 9.46
CA PRO A 176 -19.84 18.51 8.31
C PRO A 176 -19.17 17.88 7.09
N GLU A 177 -17.88 18.11 6.88
CA GLU A 177 -17.11 17.53 5.77
C GLU A 177 -17.05 15.99 5.86
N MET A 178 -17.13 15.39 7.06
CA MET A 178 -17.21 13.93 7.19
C MET A 178 -18.48 13.38 6.55
N LEU A 179 -19.60 14.12 6.55
CA LEU A 179 -20.81 13.72 5.84
C LEU A 179 -20.66 13.91 4.33
N ARG A 180 -20.11 15.06 3.90
CA ARG A 180 -19.88 15.36 2.48
C ARG A 180 -19.06 14.26 1.80
N TRP A 181 -18.00 13.80 2.46
CA TRP A 181 -17.13 12.76 1.96
C TRP A 181 -17.59 11.35 2.30
N GLN A 182 -18.80 11.19 2.86
CA GLN A 182 -19.40 9.93 3.27
C GLN A 182 -18.43 9.10 4.13
N MET A 183 -17.81 9.74 5.12
CA MET A 183 -16.93 9.13 6.12
C MET A 183 -17.55 9.11 7.52
N ARG A 184 -18.68 9.80 7.73
CA ARG A 184 -19.34 9.87 9.04
C ARG A 184 -19.85 8.51 9.53
N ASP A 185 -20.44 7.74 8.63
CA ASP A 185 -21.07 6.45 8.93
C ASP A 185 -20.21 5.26 8.46
N GLU A 186 -18.99 5.54 8.02
CA GLU A 186 -18.04 4.52 7.54
C GLU A 186 -17.51 3.68 8.69
N VAL A 187 -17.33 2.38 8.42
CA VAL A 187 -16.73 1.46 9.38
C VAL A 187 -15.21 1.60 9.28
N LEU A 188 -14.63 2.25 10.29
CA LEU A 188 -13.19 2.39 10.45
C LEU A 188 -12.69 1.25 11.35
N SER A 189 -12.21 0.17 10.74
CA SER A 189 -11.91 -1.05 11.47
C SER A 189 -10.55 -0.98 12.15
N ASP A 190 -10.59 -1.21 13.46
CA ASP A 190 -9.42 -1.26 14.33
C ASP A 190 -8.96 -2.71 14.54
N GLU A 191 -8.39 -3.29 13.49
CA GLU A 191 -7.93 -4.68 13.53
C GLU A 191 -6.64 -4.80 14.37
N PRO A 192 -6.55 -5.74 15.35
CA PRO A 192 -5.41 -5.83 16.25
C PRO A 192 -4.04 -5.95 15.56
N ALA A 193 -3.95 -6.76 14.50
CA ALA A 193 -2.72 -6.95 13.74
C ALA A 193 -2.27 -5.67 13.02
N TYR A 194 -3.22 -4.94 12.42
CA TYR A 194 -2.94 -3.64 11.82
C TYR A 194 -2.49 -2.62 12.88
N ARG A 195 -3.20 -2.55 14.02
CA ARG A 195 -2.85 -1.65 15.13
C ARG A 195 -1.44 -1.90 15.64
N GLU A 196 -1.07 -3.15 15.88
CA GLU A 196 0.25 -3.53 16.39
C GLU A 196 1.37 -3.06 15.46
N VAL A 197 1.25 -3.35 14.16
CA VAL A 197 2.22 -2.91 13.15
C VAL A 197 2.30 -1.38 13.09
N MET A 198 1.16 -0.70 12.98
CA MET A 198 1.17 0.76 12.83
C MET A 198 1.72 1.47 14.06
N VAL A 199 1.31 1.09 15.27
CA VAL A 199 1.78 1.73 16.51
C VAL A 199 3.27 1.47 16.73
N SER A 200 3.76 0.25 16.46
CA SER A 200 5.19 -0.06 16.59
C SER A 200 6.05 0.77 15.64
N GLN A 201 5.63 0.94 14.39
CA GLN A 201 6.31 1.80 13.41
C GLN A 201 6.27 3.28 13.79
N LEU A 202 5.12 3.77 14.24
CA LEU A 202 4.97 5.16 14.70
C LEU A 202 5.92 5.44 15.87
N ARG A 203 6.05 4.52 16.83
CA ARG A 203 7.01 4.63 17.94
C ARG A 203 8.46 4.59 17.46
N ALA A 204 8.78 3.74 16.49
CA ALA A 204 10.13 3.66 15.92
C ALA A 204 10.52 4.93 15.14
N CYS A 205 9.57 5.55 14.43
CA CYS A 205 9.79 6.79 13.70
C CYS A 205 9.77 8.05 14.60
N HIS A 206 8.93 8.06 15.63
CA HIS A 206 8.59 9.25 16.42
C HIS A 206 8.73 9.01 17.92
N GLY A 207 9.94 8.66 18.37
CA GLY A 207 10.21 8.39 19.78
C GLY A 207 9.90 9.59 20.71
N GLY A 208 9.47 9.28 21.94
CA GLY A 208 9.29 10.28 23.01
C GLY A 208 7.94 11.01 23.04
N LEU A 209 6.97 10.61 22.21
CA LEU A 209 5.61 11.16 22.26
C LEU A 209 4.75 10.50 23.34
N SER A 210 3.64 11.15 23.71
CA SER A 210 2.65 10.58 24.63
C SER A 210 1.78 9.51 23.96
N GLU A 211 1.14 8.65 24.74
CA GLU A 211 0.24 7.62 24.22
C GLU A 211 -0.96 8.22 23.47
N GLU A 212 -1.47 9.37 23.91
CA GLU A 212 -2.55 10.09 23.21
C GLU A 212 -2.07 10.61 21.84
N ALA A 213 -0.81 11.05 21.74
CA ALA A 213 -0.24 11.48 20.47
C ALA A 213 -0.08 10.31 19.50
N TYR A 214 0.44 9.16 19.97
CA TYR A 214 0.49 7.94 19.15
C TYR A 214 -0.90 7.46 18.72
N GLN A 215 -1.89 7.50 19.62
CA GLN A 215 -3.27 7.14 19.29
C GLN A 215 -3.86 8.04 18.20
N ARG A 216 -3.63 9.36 18.26
CA ARG A 216 -4.09 10.28 17.20
C ARG A 216 -3.37 10.08 15.87
N MET A 217 -2.07 9.78 15.91
CA MET A 217 -1.31 9.45 14.70
C MET A 217 -1.82 8.15 14.06
N TYR A 218 -2.12 7.15 14.89
CA TYR A 218 -2.75 5.91 14.47
C TYR A 218 -4.12 6.15 13.83
N GLU A 219 -4.99 6.92 14.49
CA GLU A 219 -6.32 7.27 13.97
C GLU A 219 -6.24 8.02 12.63
N ALA A 220 -5.28 8.94 12.47
CA ALA A 220 -5.06 9.64 11.21
C ALA A 220 -4.56 8.71 10.10
N ALA A 221 -3.69 7.75 10.42
CA ALA A 221 -3.25 6.74 9.46
C ALA A 221 -4.39 5.81 9.05
N LEU A 222 -5.15 5.30 10.03
CA LEU A 222 -6.37 4.50 9.82
C LEU A 222 -7.36 5.22 8.91
N PHE A 223 -7.61 6.51 9.17
CA PHE A 223 -8.52 7.32 8.37
C PHE A 223 -8.08 7.45 6.91
N ARG A 224 -6.78 7.66 6.66
CA ARG A 224 -6.23 7.69 5.30
C ARG A 224 -6.36 6.33 4.61
N ASP A 225 -5.97 5.25 5.28
CA ASP A 225 -6.02 3.90 4.71
C ASP A 225 -7.44 3.49 4.35
N GLU A 226 -8.41 3.81 5.19
CA GLU A 226 -9.83 3.58 4.93
C GLU A 226 -10.34 4.42 3.76
N GLY A 227 -9.88 5.67 3.63
CA GLY A 227 -10.22 6.52 2.49
C GLY A 227 -9.65 6.00 1.16
N MET A 228 -8.38 5.62 1.14
CA MET A 228 -7.77 5.03 -0.05
C MET A 228 -8.47 3.73 -0.43
N ALA A 229 -8.74 2.87 0.55
CA ALA A 229 -9.45 1.63 0.33
C ALA A 229 -10.88 1.83 -0.18
N LYS A 230 -11.59 2.85 0.32
CA LYS A 230 -12.91 3.23 -0.17
C LYS A 230 -12.88 3.56 -1.67
N THR A 231 -11.97 4.46 -2.08
CA THR A 231 -11.82 4.86 -3.48
C THR A 231 -11.56 3.66 -4.40
N ILE A 232 -10.63 2.78 -4.01
CA ILE A 232 -10.29 1.58 -4.77
C ILE A 232 -11.49 0.62 -4.85
N SER A 233 -12.17 0.38 -3.73
CA SER A 233 -13.30 -0.56 -3.67
C SER A 233 -14.50 -0.07 -4.46
N GLU A 234 -14.78 1.23 -4.43
CA GLU A 234 -15.83 1.86 -5.24
C GLU A 234 -15.52 1.74 -6.73
N HIS A 235 -14.28 1.99 -7.16
CA HIS A 235 -13.88 1.80 -8.55
C HIS A 235 -14.04 0.33 -8.99
N LEU A 236 -13.57 -0.62 -8.19
CA LEU A 236 -13.69 -2.05 -8.48
C LEU A 236 -15.14 -2.54 -8.54
N SER A 237 -16.04 -1.92 -7.78
CA SER A 237 -17.47 -2.29 -7.76
C SER A 237 -18.24 -1.75 -8.96
N HIS A 238 -17.75 -0.68 -9.60
CA HIS A 238 -18.42 -0.02 -10.72
C HIS A 238 -17.74 -0.25 -12.09
N ARG A 239 -16.53 -0.82 -12.11
CA ARG A 239 -15.81 -1.07 -13.37
C ARG A 239 -16.47 -2.16 -14.22
N ALA A 240 -16.24 -2.11 -15.52
CA ALA A 240 -16.64 -3.17 -16.44
C ALA A 240 -15.91 -4.50 -16.11
N PRO A 241 -16.52 -5.68 -16.35
CA PRO A 241 -15.91 -6.97 -16.05
C PRO A 241 -14.55 -7.23 -16.72
N ASP A 242 -14.30 -6.60 -17.86
CA ASP A 242 -13.07 -6.70 -18.66
C ASP A 242 -12.09 -5.53 -18.44
N ALA A 243 -12.42 -4.60 -17.54
CA ALA A 243 -11.54 -3.49 -17.20
C ALA A 243 -10.22 -3.99 -16.61
N GLY A 244 -9.14 -3.23 -16.85
CA GLY A 244 -7.82 -3.54 -16.29
C GLY A 244 -7.78 -3.40 -14.75
N PRO A 245 -6.59 -3.68 -14.17
CA PRO A 245 -6.42 -3.58 -12.73
C PRO A 245 -6.48 -2.13 -12.25
N VAL A 246 -6.73 -1.94 -10.97
CA VAL A 246 -6.33 -0.70 -10.29
C VAL A 246 -4.85 -0.81 -9.95
N VAL A 247 -4.04 0.15 -10.38
CA VAL A 247 -2.64 0.29 -9.96
C VAL A 247 -2.58 1.42 -8.94
N SER A 248 -2.38 1.09 -7.68
CA SER A 248 -2.28 2.07 -6.58
C SER A 248 -0.82 2.43 -6.36
N TYR A 249 -0.44 3.70 -6.49
CA TYR A 249 0.88 4.22 -6.15
C TYR A 249 0.78 5.06 -4.87
N THR A 250 1.30 4.51 -3.78
CA THR A 250 1.21 5.06 -2.42
C THR A 250 2.55 4.94 -1.72
N GLY A 251 2.77 5.68 -0.65
CA GLY A 251 3.86 5.48 0.28
C GLY A 251 3.88 4.04 0.77
N ALA A 252 5.07 3.46 0.90
CA ALA A 252 5.23 2.02 1.13
C ALA A 252 4.56 1.55 2.43
N GLY A 253 4.49 2.43 3.44
CA GLY A 253 3.78 2.16 4.69
C GLY A 253 2.29 1.83 4.53
N HIS A 254 1.66 2.20 3.41
CA HIS A 254 0.24 1.93 3.12
C HIS A 254 -0.04 0.54 2.52
N ILE A 255 1.00 -0.25 2.23
CA ILE A 255 0.86 -1.56 1.58
C ILE A 255 1.48 -2.72 2.37
N GLN A 256 2.23 -2.41 3.43
CA GLN A 256 3.03 -3.38 4.16
C GLN A 256 2.17 -4.52 4.74
N TYR A 257 2.68 -5.75 4.64
CA TYR A 257 2.05 -6.97 5.16
C TYR A 257 0.62 -7.21 4.63
N ARG A 258 0.21 -6.51 3.56
CA ARG A 258 -1.18 -6.43 3.08
C ARG A 258 -2.18 -5.89 4.11
N LEU A 259 -1.75 -5.16 5.13
CA LEU A 259 -2.61 -4.73 6.26
C LEU A 259 -3.24 -3.33 6.11
N PRO A 260 -2.56 -2.27 5.64
CA PRO A 260 -3.14 -0.93 5.65
C PRO A 260 -4.25 -0.77 4.61
N VAL A 261 -3.91 -0.52 3.34
CA VAL A 261 -4.93 -0.41 2.29
C VAL A 261 -5.44 -1.79 1.82
N PRO A 262 -4.59 -2.81 1.59
CA PRO A 262 -5.05 -4.05 0.96
C PRO A 262 -6.10 -4.85 1.76
N SER A 263 -5.97 -4.98 3.09
CA SER A 263 -6.98 -5.69 3.89
C SER A 263 -8.31 -4.95 3.92
N ARG A 264 -8.27 -3.61 3.91
CA ARG A 264 -9.46 -2.75 3.92
C ARG A 264 -10.22 -2.82 2.61
N VAL A 265 -9.52 -2.90 1.47
CA VAL A 265 -10.16 -3.16 0.17
C VAL A 265 -10.84 -4.53 0.18
N LEU A 266 -10.15 -5.58 0.64
CA LEU A 266 -10.75 -6.91 0.75
C LEU A 266 -12.01 -6.90 1.62
N ARG A 267 -11.97 -6.23 2.77
CA ARG A 267 -13.12 -6.16 3.70
C ARG A 267 -14.34 -5.47 3.08
N ARG A 268 -14.12 -4.49 2.19
CA ARG A 268 -15.18 -3.71 1.54
C ARG A 268 -15.85 -4.45 0.38
N LEU A 269 -15.22 -5.47 -0.17
CA LEU A 269 -15.73 -6.21 -1.32
C LEU A 269 -16.38 -7.53 -0.92
N LYS A 270 -17.51 -7.85 -1.55
CA LYS A 270 -18.27 -9.10 -1.29
C LYS A 270 -17.78 -10.31 -2.11
N GLY A 271 -16.83 -10.10 -3.02
CA GLY A 271 -16.32 -11.11 -3.94
C GLY A 271 -14.82 -11.34 -3.79
N ALA A 272 -14.33 -12.47 -4.31
CA ALA A 272 -12.91 -12.73 -4.37
C ALA A 272 -12.26 -11.79 -5.41
N ILE A 273 -11.35 -10.95 -4.95
CA ILE A 273 -10.42 -10.20 -5.80
C ILE A 273 -9.01 -10.76 -5.65
N ARG A 274 -8.22 -10.66 -6.70
CA ARG A 274 -6.78 -10.94 -6.68
C ARG A 274 -6.03 -9.65 -6.50
N GLN A 275 -5.21 -9.57 -5.46
CA GLN A 275 -4.41 -8.39 -5.19
C GLN A 275 -2.97 -8.76 -4.91
N THR A 276 -2.05 -7.86 -5.29
CA THR A 276 -0.63 -8.03 -5.00
C THR A 276 0.02 -6.74 -4.55
N THR A 277 1.08 -6.85 -3.74
CA THR A 277 1.84 -5.72 -3.20
C THR A 277 3.29 -5.76 -3.69
N VAL A 278 3.78 -4.62 -4.18
CA VAL A 278 5.13 -4.41 -4.70
C VAL A 278 5.78 -3.32 -3.86
N TYR A 279 6.70 -3.71 -2.98
CA TYR A 279 7.43 -2.81 -2.10
C TYR A 279 8.71 -2.32 -2.80
N LEU A 280 8.70 -1.07 -3.26
CA LEU A 280 9.88 -0.45 -3.85
C LEU A 280 10.77 0.05 -2.71
N THR A 281 12.07 -0.26 -2.80
CA THR A 281 13.00 0.27 -1.81
C THR A 281 14.41 0.49 -2.35
N SER A 282 15.02 1.59 -1.92
CA SER A 282 16.42 1.90 -2.15
C SER A 282 17.30 0.75 -1.67
N TYR A 283 18.20 0.28 -2.53
CA TYR A 283 19.15 -0.77 -2.22
C TYR A 283 20.57 -0.23 -2.15
N GLU A 284 21.27 -0.63 -1.08
CA GLU A 284 22.71 -0.41 -0.93
C GLU A 284 23.37 -1.73 -0.55
N PRO A 285 24.56 -2.05 -1.10
CA PRO A 285 25.28 -3.28 -0.75
C PRO A 285 25.52 -3.46 0.75
N LYS A 286 25.68 -2.37 1.51
CA LYS A 286 25.88 -2.42 2.97
C LYS A 286 24.61 -2.75 3.76
N ARG A 287 23.44 -2.74 3.13
CA ARG A 287 22.11 -2.94 3.76
C ARG A 287 21.45 -4.26 3.33
N GLN A 288 22.24 -5.24 2.89
CA GLN A 288 21.74 -6.57 2.46
C GLN A 288 20.92 -7.27 3.55
N ASP A 289 21.36 -7.20 4.81
CA ASP A 289 20.66 -7.86 5.91
C ASP A 289 19.28 -7.26 6.16
N GLU A 290 19.10 -5.95 5.91
CA GLU A 290 17.78 -5.34 6.00
C GLU A 290 16.85 -5.87 4.90
N ILE A 291 17.36 -6.12 3.69
CA ILE A 291 16.56 -6.76 2.63
C ILE A 291 16.14 -8.17 3.08
N ARG A 292 17.05 -8.94 3.68
CA ARG A 292 16.70 -10.25 4.23
C ARG A 292 15.63 -10.16 5.31
N THR A 293 15.73 -9.18 6.22
CA THR A 293 14.68 -8.93 7.22
C THR A 293 13.33 -8.60 6.57
N LEU A 294 13.30 -7.77 5.52
CA LEU A 294 12.08 -7.46 4.79
C LEU A 294 11.42 -8.71 4.18
N LEU A 295 12.23 -9.62 3.62
CA LEU A 295 11.74 -10.89 3.08
C LEU A 295 11.25 -11.84 4.19
N ASP A 296 12.04 -12.01 5.25
CA ASP A 296 11.72 -12.87 6.40
C ASP A 296 10.41 -12.42 7.07
N GLN A 297 10.16 -11.11 7.11
CA GLN A 297 8.92 -10.53 7.64
C GLN A 297 7.76 -10.51 6.63
N SER A 298 7.97 -10.95 5.39
CA SER A 298 6.97 -10.89 4.31
C SER A 298 6.36 -9.49 4.17
N ILE A 299 7.21 -8.46 4.08
CA ILE A 299 6.78 -7.05 4.03
C ILE A 299 5.77 -6.76 2.91
N ALA A 300 5.84 -7.49 1.79
CA ALA A 300 4.97 -7.41 0.63
C ALA A 300 5.09 -8.72 -0.17
N ASP A 301 4.45 -8.81 -1.33
CA ASP A 301 4.54 -10.00 -2.20
C ASP A 301 5.82 -10.00 -3.01
N TYR A 302 6.16 -8.81 -3.49
CA TYR A 302 7.39 -8.55 -4.20
C TYR A 302 8.12 -7.40 -3.52
N VAL A 303 9.45 -7.53 -3.41
CA VAL A 303 10.35 -6.43 -3.05
C VAL A 303 11.15 -6.08 -4.29
N TRP A 304 11.04 -4.84 -4.76
CA TRP A 304 11.83 -4.35 -5.90
C TRP A 304 12.93 -3.43 -5.39
N LEU A 305 14.16 -3.86 -5.58
CA LEU A 305 15.35 -3.10 -5.24
C LEU A 305 15.63 -2.04 -6.31
N THR A 306 15.77 -0.79 -5.91
CA THR A 306 16.10 0.32 -6.82
C THR A 306 17.37 1.04 -6.41
N PRO A 307 18.03 1.78 -7.32
CA PRO A 307 19.12 2.67 -6.94
C PRO A 307 18.65 3.68 -5.89
N VAL A 308 19.56 4.10 -5.02
CA VAL A 308 19.30 5.11 -3.99
C VAL A 308 18.90 6.44 -4.61
N SER A 309 17.96 7.15 -3.97
CA SER A 309 17.54 8.49 -4.38
C SER A 309 18.70 9.49 -4.37
N ALA A 310 18.55 10.60 -5.09
CA ALA A 310 19.47 11.74 -4.98
C ALA A 310 19.54 12.35 -3.57
N HIS A 311 18.56 12.07 -2.72
CA HIS A 311 18.50 12.49 -1.32
C HIS A 311 19.11 11.48 -0.34
N GLY A 312 19.73 10.41 -0.86
CA GLY A 312 20.27 9.31 -0.07
C GLY A 312 19.23 8.25 0.26
N ALA A 313 19.66 7.23 1.01
CA ALA A 313 18.79 6.13 1.39
C ALA A 313 17.85 6.56 2.52
N PRO A 314 16.55 6.24 2.44
CA PRO A 314 15.63 6.66 3.48
C PRO A 314 15.89 5.91 4.78
N ARG A 315 15.51 6.57 5.86
CA ARG A 315 15.44 5.96 7.19
C ARG A 315 14.29 4.96 7.20
N ARG A 316 14.59 3.68 7.39
CA ARG A 316 13.56 2.65 7.55
C ARG A 316 13.17 2.56 9.02
N CYS A 317 11.92 2.90 9.35
CA CYS A 317 11.36 2.68 10.68
C CYS A 317 10.77 1.27 10.75
N LEU A 318 11.61 0.25 10.63
CA LEU A 318 11.15 -1.12 10.80
C LEU A 318 10.77 -1.33 12.27
N SER A 319 9.63 -1.98 12.49
CA SER A 319 9.31 -2.48 13.82
C SER A 319 10.44 -3.43 14.24
N PRO A 320 10.95 -3.34 15.48
CA PRO A 320 11.89 -4.33 15.97
C PRO A 320 11.24 -5.73 15.87
N PRO A 321 12.03 -6.77 15.54
CA PRO A 321 11.52 -8.13 15.38
C PRO A 321 10.89 -8.70 16.64
#